data_AF-A0A919YAP0-F1
#
_entry.id   AF-A0A919YAP0-F1
#
_cell.length_a   1.000
_cell.length_b   1.000
_cell.length_c   1.000
_cell.angle_alpha   90.00
_cell.angle_beta   90.00
_cell.angle_gamma   90.00
#
_symmetry.space_group_name_H-M   'P 1'
#
loop_
_entity.id
_entity.type
_entity.pdbx_description
1 polymer ?
#
loop_
_entity_poly.entity_id
_entity_poly.type
_entity_poly.pdbx_seq_one_letter_code
_entity_poly.pdbx_strand_id
1 'polypeptide(L)'
;MSYTVDQIVHKIDKPFLYVDYNELIEEDIIMLSKTDIKNDYFGAPVSLYEGLEVVGFQKDEDIDGRRDDIIVEGVCIQNKTGYFSHVKWMLKINDKGIRYISDFLENEC
;
A
#
# COMPACT_ATOMS: atom_id res chain seq x y z
N MET A 1 6.53 15.28 -15.31
CA MET A 1 6.46 13.87 -15.75
C MET A 1 5.45 13.18 -14.84
N SER A 2 4.77 12.12 -15.28
CA SER A 2 3.91 11.36 -14.35
C SER A 2 4.69 10.19 -13.77
N TYR A 3 4.48 9.93 -12.49
CA TYR A 3 5.11 8.85 -11.75
C TYR A 3 4.03 7.90 -11.25
N THR A 4 4.01 6.68 -11.79
CA THR A 4 2.89 5.74 -11.59
C THR A 4 3.36 4.37 -11.20
N VAL A 5 2.48 3.64 -10.51
CA VAL A 5 2.72 2.25 -10.09
C VAL A 5 3.12 1.36 -11.26
N ASP A 6 2.61 1.63 -12.48
CA ASP A 6 2.96 0.92 -13.70
C ASP A 6 4.48 0.84 -13.96
N GLN A 7 5.25 1.83 -13.50
CA GLN A 7 6.69 1.91 -13.71
C GLN A 7 7.51 0.95 -12.81
N ILE A 8 6.92 0.50 -11.71
CA ILE A 8 7.60 -0.29 -10.66
C ILE A 8 6.95 -1.65 -10.39
N VAL A 9 5.67 -1.82 -10.70
CA VAL A 9 4.88 -3.01 -10.34
C VAL A 9 5.44 -4.33 -10.88
N HIS A 10 6.14 -4.29 -12.02
CA HIS A 10 6.79 -5.47 -12.61
C HIS A 10 8.23 -5.72 -12.10
N LYS A 11 8.79 -4.79 -11.32
CA LYS A 11 10.19 -4.83 -10.85
C LYS A 11 10.31 -5.32 -9.42
N ILE A 12 9.23 -5.23 -8.64
CA ILE A 12 9.22 -5.60 -7.22
C ILE A 12 8.45 -6.91 -7.09
N ASP A 13 9.08 -7.91 -6.49
CA ASP A 13 8.48 -9.23 -6.24
C ASP A 13 7.61 -9.22 -4.97
N LYS A 14 6.58 -8.36 -4.98
CA LYS A 14 5.57 -8.22 -3.93
C LYS A 14 4.22 -7.87 -4.55
N PRO A 15 3.09 -8.33 -3.98
CA PRO A 15 1.79 -7.91 -4.45
C PRO A 15 1.57 -6.42 -4.16
N PHE A 16 1.04 -5.71 -5.16
CA PHE A 16 0.62 -4.31 -5.02
C PHE A 16 -0.87 -4.27 -4.68
N LEU A 17 -1.21 -3.81 -3.48
CA LEU A 17 -2.58 -3.77 -2.99
C LEU A 17 -3.04 -2.32 -2.87
N TYR A 18 -4.25 -2.02 -3.36
CA TYR A 18 -4.83 -0.70 -3.16
C TYR A 18 -5.05 -0.41 -1.68
N VAL A 19 -4.61 0.76 -1.21
CA VAL A 19 -4.86 1.28 0.14
C VAL A 19 -5.60 2.62 0.03
N ASP A 20 -6.34 2.97 1.08
CA ASP A 20 -6.93 4.31 1.24
C ASP A 20 -6.23 5.00 2.42
N TYR A 21 -5.46 6.04 2.14
CA TYR A 21 -4.76 6.79 3.20
C TYR A 21 -5.72 7.51 4.16
N ASN A 22 -7.00 7.69 3.79
CA ASN A 22 -8.02 8.17 4.73
C ASN A 22 -8.37 7.13 5.81
N GLU A 23 -7.97 5.87 5.64
CA GLU A 23 -8.12 4.78 6.62
C GLU A 23 -6.84 4.53 7.44
N LEU A 24 -5.92 5.50 7.47
CA LEU A 24 -4.76 5.52 8.38
C LEU A 24 -5.25 5.75 9.83
N ILE A 25 -4.93 4.82 10.74
CA ILE A 25 -5.41 4.85 12.14
C ILE A 25 -4.33 5.39 13.09
N GLU A 26 -3.09 4.95 12.88
CA GLU A 26 -1.89 5.36 13.61
C GLU A 26 -0.85 5.84 12.59
N GLU A 27 0.33 6.30 13.03
CA GLU A 27 1.39 6.76 12.13
C GLU A 27 1.84 5.69 11.12
N ASP A 28 1.70 4.40 11.46
CA ASP A 28 2.20 3.26 10.68
C ASP A 28 1.15 2.16 10.39
N ILE A 29 -0.15 2.38 10.62
CA ILE A 29 -1.19 1.34 10.44
C ILE A 29 -2.35 1.83 9.55
N ILE A 30 -2.58 1.12 8.44
CA ILE A 30 -3.68 1.37 7.50
C ILE A 30 -4.66 0.18 7.49
N MET A 31 -5.97 0.43 7.42
CA MET A 31 -6.96 -0.64 7.18
C MET A 31 -6.79 -1.22 5.77
N LEU A 32 -6.73 -2.55 5.65
CA LEU A 32 -6.40 -3.20 4.37
C LEU A 32 -7.58 -3.96 3.76
N SER A 33 -8.23 -4.83 4.55
CA SER A 33 -9.29 -5.70 4.03
C SER A 33 -10.23 -6.24 5.11
N LYS A 34 -11.48 -6.47 4.72
CA LYS A 34 -12.51 -7.16 5.52
C LYS A 34 -12.46 -8.69 5.33
N THR A 35 -11.86 -9.16 4.23
CA THR A 35 -11.80 -10.56 3.81
C THR A 35 -10.37 -11.04 3.66
N ASP A 36 -10.16 -12.36 3.66
CA ASP A 36 -8.84 -12.99 3.45
C ASP A 36 -8.32 -12.91 2.02
N ILE A 37 -9.08 -12.29 1.12
CA ILE A 37 -8.70 -12.12 -0.28
C ILE A 37 -8.82 -10.64 -0.61
N LYS A 38 -7.80 -10.11 -1.29
CA LYS A 38 -7.80 -8.79 -1.92
C LYS A 38 -7.13 -8.92 -3.27
N ASN A 39 -7.64 -8.22 -4.29
CA ASN A 39 -7.02 -8.25 -5.61
C ASN A 39 -5.78 -7.34 -5.62
N ASP A 40 -4.74 -7.78 -6.31
CA ASP A 40 -3.58 -6.95 -6.60
C ASP A 40 -3.86 -5.93 -7.72
N TYR A 41 -2.82 -5.19 -8.07
CA TYR A 41 -2.84 -4.19 -9.14
C TYR A 41 -3.33 -4.73 -10.49
N PHE A 42 -3.03 -6.00 -10.81
CA PHE A 42 -3.43 -6.66 -12.05
C PHE A 42 -4.82 -7.32 -11.96
N GLY A 43 -5.47 -7.22 -10.80
CA GLY A 43 -6.75 -7.87 -10.53
C GLY A 43 -6.63 -9.34 -10.12
N ALA A 44 -5.42 -9.85 -9.90
CA ALA A 44 -5.22 -11.22 -9.45
C ALA A 44 -5.51 -11.33 -7.93
N PRO A 45 -6.23 -12.37 -7.49
CA PRO A 45 -6.57 -12.53 -6.08
C PRO A 45 -5.33 -12.90 -5.26
N VAL A 46 -5.08 -12.15 -4.19
CA VAL A 46 -4.03 -12.40 -3.21
C VAL A 46 -4.67 -12.87 -1.90
N SER A 47 -4.24 -14.04 -1.41
CA SER A 47 -4.62 -14.52 -0.08
C SER A 47 -3.80 -13.80 0.99
N LEU A 48 -4.48 -13.08 1.89
CA LEU A 48 -3.87 -12.34 2.98
C LEU A 48 -3.62 -13.28 4.17
N TYR A 49 -2.42 -13.16 4.75
CA TYR A 49 -2.02 -13.87 5.96
C TYR A 49 -1.05 -13.01 6.77
N GLU A 50 -0.89 -13.31 8.06
CA GLU A 50 0.01 -12.58 8.95
C GLU A 50 1.46 -12.66 8.43
N GLY A 51 2.11 -11.52 8.28
CA GLY A 51 3.50 -11.42 7.81
C GLY A 51 3.66 -11.39 6.28
N LEU A 52 2.58 -11.42 5.49
CA LEU A 52 2.67 -11.21 4.05
C LEU A 52 3.20 -9.79 3.76
N GLU A 53 4.37 -9.70 3.13
CA GLU A 53 4.92 -8.42 2.64
C GLU A 53 4.17 -7.95 1.40
N VAL A 54 3.78 -6.68 1.38
CA VAL A 54 3.03 -6.07 0.27
C VAL A 54 3.52 -4.65 0.01
N VAL A 55 3.21 -4.14 -1.19
CA VAL A 55 3.29 -2.71 -1.49
C VAL A 55 1.87 -2.15 -1.50
N GLY A 56 1.55 -1.25 -0.58
CA GLY A 56 0.32 -0.48 -0.63
C GLY A 56 0.46 0.65 -1.65
N PHE A 57 -0.59 0.91 -2.44
CA PHE A 57 -0.61 2.06 -3.35
C PHE A 57 -1.94 2.80 -3.34
N GLN A 58 -1.89 4.11 -3.57
CA GLN A 58 -3.04 4.94 -3.88
C GLN A 58 -2.67 5.88 -5.04
N LYS A 59 -3.60 6.10 -5.96
CA LYS A 59 -3.40 7.10 -7.01
C LYS A 59 -3.52 8.49 -6.41
N ASP A 60 -2.55 9.36 -6.69
CA ASP A 60 -2.51 10.73 -6.21
C ASP A 60 -1.90 11.67 -7.26
N GLU A 61 -2.00 12.98 -7.03
CA GLU A 61 -1.43 14.02 -7.88
C GLU A 61 -0.49 14.92 -7.08
N ASP A 62 0.60 15.38 -7.70
CA ASP A 62 1.48 16.39 -7.14
C ASP A 62 0.80 17.78 -7.06
N ILE A 63 1.51 18.76 -6.50
CA ILE A 63 1.00 20.14 -6.35
C ILE A 63 0.66 20.83 -7.68
N ASP A 64 1.21 20.34 -8.79
CA ASP A 64 0.96 20.86 -10.14
C ASP A 64 -0.16 20.07 -10.86
N GLY A 65 -0.84 19.13 -10.17
CA GLY A 65 -1.89 18.29 -10.73
C GLY A 65 -1.38 17.19 -11.66
N ARG A 66 -0.10 16.80 -11.55
CA ARG A 66 0.46 15.68 -12.32
C ARG A 66 0.42 14.43 -11.47
N ARG A 67 -0.02 13.32 -12.06
CA ARG A 67 -0.07 12.03 -11.37
C ARG A 67 1.30 11.64 -10.78
N ASP A 68 1.31 11.43 -9.48
CA ASP A 68 2.43 10.92 -8.70
C ASP A 68 1.82 10.00 -7.62
N ASP A 69 1.72 8.70 -7.94
CA ASP A 69 1.05 7.77 -7.04
C ASP A 69 1.83 7.67 -5.72
N ILE A 70 1.12 7.47 -4.61
CA ILE A 70 1.73 7.27 -3.29
C ILE A 70 1.87 5.77 -3.03
N ILE A 71 3.01 5.35 -2.50
CA ILE A 71 3.28 3.98 -2.09
C ILE A 71 3.70 3.86 -0.62
N VAL A 72 3.44 2.69 -0.05
CA VAL A 72 3.99 2.22 1.21
C VAL A 72 4.48 0.80 1.07
N GLU A 73 5.56 0.46 1.75
CA GLU A 73 5.97 -0.93 1.94
C GLU A 73 5.59 -1.36 3.35
N GLY A 74 5.07 -2.57 3.50
CA GLY A 74 4.65 -3.04 4.81
C GLY A 74 4.31 -4.51 4.86
N VAL A 75 3.83 -4.93 6.02
CA VAL A 75 3.41 -6.31 6.31
C VAL A 75 1.95 -6.38 6.70
N CYS A 76 1.26 -7.41 6.21
CA CYS A 76 -0.11 -7.69 6.61
C CYS A 76 -0.13 -8.19 8.06
N ILE A 77 -0.98 -7.57 8.89
CA ILE A 77 -1.23 -7.99 10.26
C ILE A 77 -2.73 -8.14 10.49
N GLN A 78 -3.12 -9.04 11.38
CA GLN A 78 -4.50 -9.15 11.84
C GLN A 78 -4.88 -7.95 12.68
N ASN A 79 -6.11 -7.46 12.50
CA ASN A 79 -6.68 -6.46 13.38
C ASN A 79 -6.86 -7.04 14.80
N LYS A 80 -6.02 -6.58 15.72
CA LYS A 80 -6.08 -6.90 17.16
C LYS A 80 -6.28 -5.65 18.02
N THR A 81 -6.64 -4.52 17.40
CA THR A 81 -6.76 -3.22 18.08
C THR A 81 -7.95 -3.13 19.04
N GLY A 82 -8.94 -4.03 18.89
CA GLY A 82 -10.22 -3.96 19.61
C GLY A 82 -11.22 -2.97 19.01
N TYR A 83 -10.80 -2.17 18.02
CA TYR A 83 -11.63 -1.24 17.25
C TYR A 83 -11.70 -1.70 15.79
N PHE A 84 -12.57 -1.08 14.99
CA PHE A 84 -12.75 -1.40 13.56
C PHE A 84 -13.01 -2.89 13.31
N SER A 85 -13.89 -3.52 14.10
CA SER A 85 -14.17 -4.97 14.04
C SER A 85 -14.67 -5.49 12.69
N HIS A 86 -15.07 -4.58 11.79
CA HIS A 86 -15.44 -4.88 10.41
C HIS A 86 -14.23 -5.05 9.48
N VAL A 87 -13.02 -4.68 9.92
CA VAL A 87 -11.74 -4.85 9.22
C VAL A 87 -10.99 -6.02 9.85
N LYS A 88 -10.58 -6.96 9.01
CA LYS A 88 -9.87 -8.17 9.41
C LYS A 88 -8.35 -8.01 9.31
N TRP A 89 -7.91 -7.40 8.22
CA TRP A 89 -6.50 -7.21 7.89
C TRP A 89 -6.14 -5.73 7.89
N MET A 90 -4.97 -5.43 8.43
CA MET A 90 -4.33 -4.13 8.42
C MET A 90 -2.97 -4.26 7.75
N LEU A 91 -2.45 -3.14 7.25
CA LEU A 91 -1.10 -3.02 6.74
C LEU A 91 -0.28 -2.23 7.75
N LYS A 92 0.76 -2.85 8.31
CA LYS A 92 1.77 -2.16 9.11
C LYS A 92 2.90 -1.67 8.20
N ILE A 93 3.04 -0.36 8.10
CA ILE A 93 4.04 0.32 7.27
C ILE A 93 5.43 0.11 7.90
N ASN A 94 6.45 -0.07 7.07
CA ASN A 94 7.83 -0.18 7.54
C ASN A 94 8.49 1.20 7.78
N ASP A 95 9.76 1.19 8.15
CA ASP A 95 10.57 2.36 8.46
C ASP A 95 10.80 3.32 7.28
N LYS A 96 10.53 2.88 6.04
CA LYS A 96 10.61 3.74 4.87
C LYS A 96 9.42 4.71 4.74
N GLY A 97 8.35 4.50 5.52
CA GLY A 97 7.20 5.40 5.57
C GLY A 97 6.38 5.49 4.27
N ILE A 98 5.51 6.51 4.21
CA ILE A 98 4.69 6.87 3.06
C ILE A 98 5.54 7.72 2.10
N ARG A 99 5.57 7.37 0.81
CA ARG A 99 6.40 8.07 -0.19
C ARG A 99 5.67 8.25 -1.51
N TYR A 100 5.99 9.32 -2.23
CA TYR A 100 5.64 9.46 -3.63
C TYR A 100 6.51 8.55 -4.51
N ILE A 101 6.02 8.15 -5.69
CA ILE A 101 6.83 7.31 -6.61
C ILE A 101 8.02 8.09 -7.15
N SER A 102 7.89 9.40 -7.35
CA SER A 102 9.02 10.27 -7.70
C SER A 102 10.17 10.12 -6.70
N ASP A 103 9.90 10.29 -5.40
CA ASP A 103 10.88 10.11 -4.32
C ASP A 103 11.48 8.71 -4.32
N PHE A 104 10.67 7.68 -4.57
CA PHE A 104 11.15 6.30 -4.64
C PHE A 104 12.15 6.08 -5.79
N LEU A 105 11.83 6.60 -6.98
CA LEU A 105 12.65 6.40 -8.18
C LEU A 105 13.95 7.23 -8.16
N GLU A 106 13.94 8.40 -7.54
CA GLU A 106 15.13 9.25 -7.41
C GLU A 106 16.17 8.65 -6.46
N ASN A 107 15.75 7.88 -5.45
CA ASN A 107 16.64 7.25 -4.46
C ASN A 107 17.20 5.88 -4.89
N GLU A 108 16.75 5.31 -6.01
CA GLU A 108 17.22 4.02 -6.56
C GLU A 108 18.17 4.21 -7.76
N CYS A 109 18.52 5.45 -8.14
CA CYS A 109 19.46 5.79 -9.21
C CYS A 109 20.84 6.23 -8.69
#